data_AF-A0A6B1EDT8-F1
#
_entry.id   AF-A0A6B1EDT8-F1
#
_cell.length_a   1.000
_cell.length_b   1.000
_cell.length_c   1.000
_cell.angle_alpha   90.00
_cell.angle_beta   90.00
_cell.angle_gamma   90.00
#
_symmetry.space_group_name_H-M   'P 1'
#
loop_
_entity.id
_entity.type
_entity.pdbx_description
1 polymer ?
#
loop_
_entity_poly.entity_id
_entity_poly.type
_entity_poly.pdbx_seq_one_letter_code
_entity_poly.pdbx_strand_id
1 'polypeptide(L)' 'MDSPVAKIIMLAATIAVTAAVVLFTWRVVGENTPDPAADPAAEKSQIQHENLCKAVGGTWTAATKKCS' A
#
# COMPACT_ATOMS: atom_id res chain seq x y z
N MET A 1 8.53 -35.75 -18.63
CA MET A 1 8.95 -34.85 -17.53
C MET A 1 8.31 -35.39 -16.27
N ASP A 2 8.80 -36.50 -15.71
CA ASP A 2 8.10 -37.21 -14.63
C ASP A 2 9.07 -37.68 -13.54
N SER A 3 9.96 -36.79 -13.12
CA SER A 3 10.66 -36.99 -11.85
C SER A 3 9.84 -36.32 -10.73
N PRO A 4 9.41 -37.07 -9.70
CA PRO A 4 8.71 -36.52 -8.52
C PRO A 4 9.42 -35.31 -7.90
N VAL A 5 10.74 -35.28 -8.00
CA VAL A 5 11.60 -34.18 -7.53
C VAL A 5 11.30 -32.87 -8.26
N ALA A 6 11.06 -32.91 -9.57
CA ALA A 6 10.74 -31.71 -10.34
C ALA A 6 9.38 -31.12 -9.95
N LYS A 7 8.40 -31.98 -9.61
CA LYS A 7 7.07 -31.54 -9.13
C LYS A 7 7.17 -30.85 -7.76
N ILE A 8 8.00 -31.37 -6.86
CA ILE A 8 8.22 -30.79 -5.53
C ILE A 8 8.92 -29.43 -5.65
N ILE A 9 9.94 -29.31 -6.50
CA ILE A 9 10.65 -28.04 -6.73
C ILE A 9 9.70 -26.98 -7.32
N MET A 10 8.89 -27.35 -8.31
CA MET A 10 7.90 -26.42 -8.87
C MET A 10 6.87 -25.97 -7.83
N LEU A 11 6.40 -26.87 -6.96
CA LEU A 11 5.47 -26.56 -5.88
C LEU A 11 6.09 -25.57 -4.87
N ALA A 12 7.33 -25.83 -4.45
CA ALA A 12 8.06 -24.95 -3.53
C ALA A 12 8.29 -23.56 -4.15
N ALA A 13 8.63 -23.50 -5.44
CA ALA A 13 8.80 -22.25 -6.17
C ALA A 13 7.48 -21.46 -6.25
N THR A 14 6.34 -22.13 -6.48
CA THR A 14 5.04 -21.44 -6.52
C THR A 14 4.69 -20.85 -5.15
N ILE A 15 4.87 -21.61 -4.07
CA ILE A 15 4.62 -21.13 -2.70
C ILE A 15 5.50 -19.92 -2.38
N ALA A 16 6.79 -19.96 -2.74
CA ALA A 16 7.71 -18.84 -2.52
C ALA A 16 7.29 -17.58 -3.27
N VAL A 17 6.86 -17.71 -4.54
CA VAL A 17 6.38 -16.58 -5.35
C VAL A 17 5.08 -16.01 -4.76
N THR A 18 4.13 -16.86 -4.35
CA THR A 18 2.89 -16.40 -3.72
C THR A 18 3.16 -15.65 -2.42
N ALA A 19 4.05 -16.17 -1.56
CA ALA A 19 4.44 -15.49 -0.33
C ALA A 19 5.11 -14.13 -0.60
N ALA A 20 5.98 -14.05 -1.61
CA ALA A 20 6.63 -12.81 -2.01
C ALA A 20 5.61 -11.75 -2.50
N VAL A 21 4.62 -12.15 -3.31
CA VAL A 21 3.55 -11.27 -3.77
C VAL A 21 2.72 -10.77 -2.59
N VAL A 22 2.31 -11.66 -1.67
CA VAL A 22 1.53 -11.26 -0.49
C VAL A 22 2.31 -10.27 0.37
N LEU A 23 3.60 -10.50 0.64
CA LEU A 23 4.44 -9.58 1.41
C LEU A 23 4.61 -8.23 0.70
N PHE A 24 4.77 -8.24 -0.62
CA PHE A 24 4.87 -7.03 -1.41
C PHE A 24 3.56 -6.23 -1.38
N THR A 25 2.42 -6.90 -1.57
CA THR A 25 1.09 -6.28 -1.48
C THR A 25 0.85 -5.73 -0.08
N TRP A 26 1.23 -6.44 0.98
CA TRP A 26 1.14 -5.94 2.35
C TRP A 26 2.03 -4.73 2.61
N ARG A 27 3.22 -4.66 2.01
CA ARG A 27 4.04 -3.44 2.09
C ARG A 27 3.42 -2.28 1.34
N VAL A 28 2.98 -2.48 0.10
CA VAL A 28 2.33 -1.43 -0.69
C VAL A 28 1.06 -0.95 0.01
N VAL A 29 0.22 -1.87 0.48
CA VAL A 29 -0.98 -1.52 1.23
C VAL A 29 -0.59 -0.85 2.54
N GLY A 30 0.31 -1.39 3.34
CA GLY A 30 0.71 -0.81 4.63
C GLY A 30 1.36 0.57 4.51
N GLU A 31 2.19 0.82 3.50
CA GLU A 31 2.79 2.14 3.21
C GLU A 31 1.75 3.16 2.71
N ASN A 32 0.62 2.70 2.18
CA ASN A 32 -0.47 3.54 1.67
C ASN A 32 -1.73 3.49 2.54
N THR A 33 -1.73 2.70 3.62
CA THR A 33 -2.85 2.63 4.55
C THR A 33 -2.60 3.74 5.54
N PRO A 34 -3.49 4.74 5.60
CA PRO A 34 -3.38 5.77 6.62
C PRO A 34 -3.32 5.08 7.99
N ASP A 35 -2.27 5.37 8.75
CA ASP A 35 -2.06 4.82 10.07
C ASP A 35 -3.18 5.37 10.97
N PRO A 36 -4.09 4.52 11.46
CA PRO A 36 -5.22 4.97 12.27
C PRO A 36 -4.78 5.56 13.63
N ALA A 37 -3.51 5.41 14.01
CA ALA A 37 -2.90 6.03 15.17
C ALA A 37 -2.05 7.27 14.84
N ALA A 38 -1.80 7.56 13.55
CA ALA A 38 -1.12 8.78 13.14
C ALA A 38 -2.04 9.99 13.35
N ASP A 39 -1.45 11.11 13.74
CA ASP A 39 -2.16 12.37 13.91
C ASP A 39 -2.82 12.74 12.56
N PRO A 40 -4.17 12.84 12.48
CA PRO A 40 -4.89 13.07 11.24
C PRO A 40 -4.46 14.36 10.51
N ALA A 41 -3.83 15.31 11.22
CA ALA A 41 -3.23 16.50 10.63
C ALA A 41 -1.99 16.18 9.76
N ALA A 42 -1.18 15.18 10.13
CA ALA A 42 0.01 14.78 9.40
C ALA A 42 -0.34 14.04 8.10
N GLU A 43 -1.39 13.21 8.12
CA GLU A 43 -1.85 12.47 6.94
C GLU A 43 -2.52 13.36 5.90
N LYS A 44 -3.35 14.32 6.35
CA LYS A 44 -3.96 15.31 5.46
C LYS A 44 -2.88 16.08 4.70
N SER A 45 -1.79 16.46 5.36
CA SER A 45 -0.68 17.20 4.72
C SER A 45 0.00 16.47 3.55
N GLN A 46 -0.15 15.15 3.45
CA GLN A 46 0.37 14.34 2.33
C GLN A 46 -0.57 14.34 1.12
N ILE A 47 -1.83 14.73 1.30
CA ILE A 47 -2.82 14.80 0.22
C ILE A 47 -2.54 16.03 -0.64
N GLN A 48 -2.06 15.80 -1.87
CA GLN A 48 -1.76 16.84 -2.87
C GLN A 48 -2.85 17.04 -3.92
N HIS A 49 -4.03 16.45 -3.70
CA HIS A 49 -5.17 16.59 -4.61
C HIS A 49 -6.37 17.17 -3.87
N GLU A 50 -6.92 18.27 -4.39
CA GLU A 50 -8.05 18.99 -3.80
C GLU A 50 -9.28 18.08 -3.57
N ASN A 51 -9.56 17.19 -4.52
CA ASN A 51 -10.72 16.29 -4.46
C ASN A 51 -10.59 15.30 -3.30
N LEU A 52 -9.38 14.74 -3.11
CA LEU A 52 -9.09 13.83 -2.00
C LEU A 52 -9.09 14.57 -0.67
N CYS A 53 -8.59 15.81 -0.64
CA CYS A 53 -8.61 16.65 0.56
C CYS A 53 -10.03 16.92 1.07
N LYS A 54 -10.94 17.27 0.15
CA LYS A 54 -12.35 17.49 0.48
C LYS A 54 -13.04 16.20 0.94
N ALA A 55 -12.72 15.05 0.33
CA ALA A 55 -13.30 13.76 0.69
C ALA A 55 -12.95 13.33 2.12
N VAL A 56 -11.78 13.72 2.65
CA VAL A 56 -11.36 13.44 4.05
C VAL A 56 -11.75 14.55 5.03
N GLY A 57 -12.58 15.51 4.62
CA GLY A 57 -12.99 16.65 5.45
C GLY A 57 -11.84 17.59 5.84
N GLY A 58 -10.81 17.69 4.98
CA GLY A 58 -9.70 18.65 5.13
C GLY A 58 -9.96 19.97 4.42
N THR A 59 -9.17 20.98 4.77
CA THR A 59 -9.17 22.30 4.12
C THR A 59 -8.05 22.35 3.09
N TRP A 60 -8.39 22.66 1.84
CA TRP A 60 -7.42 22.73 0.75
C TRP A 60 -6.81 24.13 0.64
N THR A 61 -5.49 24.22 0.68
CA THR A 61 -4.76 25.48 0.45
C THR A 61 -4.15 25.47 -0.95
N ALA A 62 -4.76 26.22 -1.89
CA ALA A 62 -4.30 26.29 -3.28
C ALA A 62 -2.88 26.86 -3.44
N ALA A 63 -2.45 27.75 -2.54
CA ALA A 63 -1.13 28.38 -2.58
C ALA A 63 0.01 27.39 -2.30
N THR A 64 -0.19 26.46 -1.37
CA THR A 64 0.82 25.46 -0.97
C THR A 64 0.56 24.08 -1.56
N LYS A 65 -0.58 23.90 -2.26
CA LYS A 65 -1.07 22.62 -2.77
C LYS A 65 -1.08 21.53 -1.69
N LYS A 66 -1.46 21.91 -0.47
CA LYS A 66 -1.52 21.03 0.69
C LYS A 66 -2.91 21.03 1.29
N CYS A 67 -3.30 19.86 1.78
CA CYS A 67 -4.49 19.69 2.60
C CYS A 67 -4.11 19.79 4.09
N SER A 68 -4.98 20.40 4.89
CA SER A 68 -4.82 20.58 6.35
C SER A 68 -6.09 20.21 7.08
#